data_AF-A0A419FIP2-F1
#
_entry.id   AF-A0A419FIP2-F1
#
_cell.length_a   1.000
_cell.length_b   1.000
_cell.length_c   1.000
_cell.angle_alpha   90.00
_cell.angle_beta   90.00
_cell.angle_gamma   90.00
#
_symmetry.space_group_name_H-M   'P 1'
#
loop_
_entity.id
_entity.type
_entity.pdbx_description
1 polymer ?
#
loop_
_entity_poly.entity_id
_entity_poly.type
_entity_poly.pdbx_seq_one_letter_code
_entity_poly.pdbx_strand_id
1 'polypeptide(L)'
;MDPLDRPRPLRRAAATPSASAKRAILRMDLRHGDPERIAEAVRWLLGESGLSSEERVQVLGGVLVVEALRPYWTGDRTAEQAHLALRTADPELADAIEALAPMLLGHAEVREEAGAAIEAIEAMLRAG
;
A
#
# COMPACT_ATOMS: atom_id res chain seq x y z
N MET A 1 -27.00 -44.02 17.75
CA MET A 1 -27.12 -42.61 17.36
C MET A 1 -25.78 -41.97 17.70
N ASP A 2 -24.92 -41.79 16.71
CA ASP A 2 -23.49 -41.45 16.86
C ASP A 2 -23.28 -39.97 16.47
N PRO A 3 -22.70 -39.10 17.32
CA PRO A 3 -22.71 -37.65 17.10
C PRO A 3 -21.57 -37.10 16.22
N LEU A 4 -20.88 -37.92 15.41
CA LEU A 4 -19.67 -37.49 14.69
C LEU A 4 -19.78 -37.29 13.17
N ASP A 5 -20.98 -37.33 12.59
CA ASP A 5 -21.14 -37.14 11.14
C ASP A 5 -21.58 -35.71 10.77
N ARG A 6 -20.69 -34.72 11.00
CA ARG A 6 -20.84 -33.39 10.40
C ARG A 6 -19.89 -33.25 9.20
N PRO A 7 -20.39 -32.99 7.99
CA PRO A 7 -19.52 -32.74 6.85
C PRO A 7 -18.69 -31.47 7.10
N ARG A 8 -17.36 -31.61 7.01
CA ARG A 8 -16.43 -30.47 7.01
C ARG A 8 -16.79 -29.55 5.84
N PRO A 9 -16.85 -28.21 6.02
CA PRO A 9 -17.03 -27.32 4.89
C PRO A 9 -15.86 -27.50 3.92
N LEU A 10 -16.17 -27.80 2.67
CA LEU A 10 -15.21 -27.85 1.57
C LEU A 10 -14.46 -26.52 1.53
N ARG A 11 -13.17 -26.57 1.88
CA ARG A 11 -12.25 -25.44 1.78
C ARG A 11 -12.24 -25.04 0.31
N ARG A 12 -12.98 -23.98 -0.04
CA ARG A 12 -13.04 -23.43 -1.38
C ARG A 12 -11.61 -23.09 -1.77
N ALA A 13 -11.00 -23.87 -2.65
CA ALA A 13 -9.68 -23.56 -3.16
C ALA A 13 -9.78 -22.17 -3.79
N ALA A 14 -9.02 -21.21 -3.26
CA ALA A 14 -8.91 -19.90 -3.90
C ALA A 14 -8.36 -20.15 -5.30
N ALA A 15 -9.21 -19.94 -6.31
CA ALA A 15 -8.83 -20.15 -7.70
C ALA A 15 -7.62 -19.27 -8.00
N THR A 16 -6.48 -19.88 -8.31
CA THR A 16 -5.28 -19.15 -8.69
C THR A 16 -5.62 -18.37 -9.97
N PRO A 17 -5.56 -17.04 -9.97
CA PRO A 17 -6.03 -16.25 -11.10
C PRO A 17 -5.08 -16.44 -12.29
N SER A 18 -5.67 -16.69 -13.46
CA SER A 18 -4.94 -16.85 -14.72
C SER A 18 -4.07 -15.62 -15.02
N ALA A 19 -2.89 -15.83 -15.63
CA ALA A 19 -2.00 -14.78 -16.15
C ALA A 19 -2.67 -13.81 -17.14
N SER A 20 -3.88 -14.12 -17.61
CA SER A 20 -4.76 -13.24 -18.38
C SER A 20 -5.34 -12.10 -17.51
N ALA A 21 -5.77 -12.38 -16.28
CA ALA A 21 -6.34 -11.39 -15.36
C ALA A 21 -5.29 -10.35 -14.92
N LYS A 22 -4.06 -10.81 -14.64
CA LYS A 22 -2.87 -9.95 -14.38
C LYS A 22 -2.69 -8.91 -15.49
N ARG A 23 -2.73 -9.35 -16.75
CA ARG A 23 -2.55 -8.47 -17.92
C ARG A 23 -3.75 -7.57 -18.19
N ALA A 24 -4.97 -8.01 -17.86
CA ALA A 24 -6.16 -7.18 -18.00
C ALA A 24 -6.15 -6.00 -17.02
N ILE A 25 -5.72 -6.24 -15.77
CA ILE A 25 -5.57 -5.19 -14.76
C ILE A 25 -4.49 -4.18 -15.14
N LEU A 26 -3.32 -4.64 -15.61
CA LEU A 26 -2.25 -3.75 -16.08
C LEU A 26 -2.63 -2.91 -17.32
N ARG A 27 -3.74 -3.25 -17.99
CA ARG A 27 -4.30 -2.53 -19.13
C ARG A 27 -5.49 -1.66 -18.77
N MET A 28 -5.97 -1.69 -17.52
CA MET A 28 -7.03 -0.79 -17.08
C MET A 28 -6.49 0.65 -17.07
N ASP A 29 -7.22 1.55 -17.73
CA ASP A 29 -6.98 2.97 -17.57
C ASP A 29 -7.52 3.41 -16.21
N LEU A 30 -6.65 3.40 -15.20
CA LEU A 30 -6.98 3.78 -13.83
C LEU A 30 -7.47 5.23 -13.70
N ARG A 31 -7.29 6.06 -14.73
CA ARG A 31 -7.73 7.47 -14.75
C ARG A 31 -9.22 7.65 -15.08
N HIS A 32 -9.84 6.66 -15.74
CA HIS A 32 -11.24 6.71 -16.16
C HIS A 32 -12.01 5.43 -15.81
N GLY A 33 -11.41 4.56 -15.00
CA GLY A 33 -12.03 3.31 -14.58
C GLY A 33 -13.10 3.54 -13.51
N ASP A 34 -14.06 2.64 -13.48
CA ASP A 34 -15.03 2.55 -12.38
C ASP A 34 -14.31 2.33 -11.03
N PRO A 35 -14.55 3.16 -10.01
CA PRO A 35 -13.90 3.05 -8.70
C PRO A 35 -14.00 1.66 -8.07
N GLU A 36 -15.14 0.98 -8.23
CA GLU A 36 -15.34 -0.35 -7.65
C GLU A 36 -14.42 -1.39 -8.30
N ARG A 37 -14.31 -1.33 -9.63
CA ARG A 37 -13.41 -2.17 -10.42
C ARG A 37 -11.94 -1.87 -10.18
N ILE A 38 -11.58 -0.59 -10.02
CA ILE A 38 -10.22 -0.18 -9.64
C ILE A 38 -9.90 -0.75 -8.26
N ALA A 39 -10.81 -0.61 -7.30
CA ALA A 39 -10.60 -1.13 -5.95
C ALA A 39 -10.47 -2.67 -5.94
N GLU A 40 -11.25 -3.38 -6.75
CA GLU A 40 -11.12 -4.83 -6.91
C GLU A 40 -9.75 -5.22 -7.51
N ALA A 41 -9.32 -4.53 -8.56
CA ALA A 41 -8.02 -4.74 -9.19
C ALA A 41 -6.86 -4.49 -8.23
N VAL A 42 -6.92 -3.41 -7.45
CA VAL A 42 -5.91 -3.06 -6.44
C VAL A 42 -5.88 -4.07 -5.30
N ARG A 43 -7.05 -4.45 -4.74
CA ARG A 43 -7.15 -5.49 -3.71
C ARG A 43 -6.54 -6.81 -4.18
N TRP A 44 -6.79 -7.16 -5.43
CA TRP A 44 -6.29 -8.36 -6.04
C TRP A 44 -4.76 -8.32 -6.22
N LEU A 45 -4.21 -7.22 -6.75
CA LEU A 45 -2.76 -7.01 -6.89
C LEU A 45 -2.03 -7.08 -5.55
N LEU A 46 -2.57 -6.41 -4.52
CA LEU A 46 -2.02 -6.45 -3.18
C LEU A 46 -2.15 -7.83 -2.53
N GLY A 47 -3.24 -8.55 -2.82
CA GLY A 47 -3.43 -9.93 -2.39
C GLY A 47 -2.32 -10.87 -2.86
N GLU A 48 -1.82 -10.67 -4.07
CA GLU A 48 -0.76 -11.47 -4.70
C GLU A 48 0.67 -11.02 -4.35
N SER A 49 0.84 -9.84 -3.74
CA SER A 49 2.15 -9.19 -3.54
C SER A 49 3.03 -9.82 -2.45
N GLY A 50 2.49 -10.75 -1.65
CA GLY A 50 3.17 -11.28 -0.46
C GLY A 50 3.32 -10.28 0.70
N LEU A 51 2.93 -9.02 0.51
CA LEU A 51 2.98 -7.98 1.53
C LEU A 51 2.03 -8.30 2.68
N SER A 52 2.47 -7.98 3.90
CA SER A 52 1.65 -7.94 5.10
C SER A 52 0.56 -6.86 4.99
N SER A 53 -0.43 -6.89 5.89
CA SER A 53 -1.48 -5.87 5.90
C SER A 53 -0.92 -4.46 6.15
N GLU A 54 0.09 -4.34 7.01
CA GLU A 54 0.73 -3.06 7.35
C GLU A 54 1.51 -2.51 6.13
N GLU A 55 2.29 -3.35 5.45
CA GLU A 55 3.01 -2.92 4.24
C GLU A 55 2.05 -2.51 3.10
N ARG A 56 0.90 -3.18 2.97
CA ARG A 56 -0.12 -2.78 2.00
C ARG A 56 -0.69 -1.40 2.32
N VAL A 57 -0.96 -1.12 3.59
CA VAL A 57 -1.42 0.20 4.06
C VAL A 57 -0.35 1.26 3.78
N GLN A 58 0.92 0.96 4.03
CA GLN A 58 2.03 1.87 3.72
C GLN A 58 2.13 2.18 2.24
N VAL A 59 2.08 1.16 1.38
CA VAL A 59 2.16 1.35 -0.08
C VAL A 59 0.98 2.17 -0.59
N LEU A 60 -0.25 1.83 -0.17
CA LEU A 60 -1.45 2.56 -0.58
C LEU A 60 -1.44 4.00 -0.08
N GLY A 61 -1.10 4.21 1.19
CA GLY A 61 -1.02 5.54 1.79
C GLY A 61 0.07 6.39 1.14
N GLY A 62 1.26 5.84 0.93
CA GLY A 62 2.35 6.53 0.25
C GLY A 62 2.00 6.94 -1.17
N VAL A 63 1.38 6.05 -1.94
CA VAL A 63 0.89 6.37 -3.29
C VAL A 63 -0.15 7.48 -3.24
N LEU A 64 -1.14 7.40 -2.33
CA LEU A 64 -2.17 8.44 -2.18
C LEU A 64 -1.55 9.82 -1.92
N VAL A 65 -0.61 9.92 -0.98
CA VAL A 65 0.08 11.18 -0.64
C VAL A 65 0.84 11.73 -1.84
N VAL A 66 1.62 10.88 -2.52
CA VAL A 66 2.41 11.29 -3.71
C VAL A 66 1.49 11.76 -4.84
N GLU A 67 0.41 11.05 -5.12
CA GLU A 67 -0.53 11.40 -6.19
C GLU A 67 -1.31 12.68 -5.89
N ALA A 68 -1.73 12.87 -4.63
CA ALA A 68 -2.45 14.08 -4.24
C ALA A 68 -1.56 15.32 -4.27
N LEU A 69 -0.27 15.19 -3.94
CA LEU A 69 0.69 16.30 -3.99
C LEU A 69 1.25 16.54 -5.39
N ARG A 70 1.25 15.53 -6.28
CA ARG A 70 1.84 15.60 -7.63
C ARG A 70 1.46 16.86 -8.43
N PRO A 71 0.19 17.32 -8.47
CA PRO A 71 -0.17 18.53 -9.21
C PRO A 71 0.51 19.79 -8.67
N TYR A 72 0.82 19.81 -7.38
CA TYR A 72 1.36 20.95 -6.65
C TYR A 72 2.88 20.89 -6.48
N TRP A 73 3.47 19.71 -6.66
CA TRP A 73 4.90 19.43 -6.54
C TRP A 73 5.61 19.49 -7.90
N THR A 74 5.62 20.69 -8.49
CA THR A 74 6.26 20.95 -9.80
C THR A 74 7.42 21.93 -9.65
N GLY A 75 8.47 21.75 -10.47
CA GLY A 75 9.66 22.61 -10.48
C GLY A 75 10.44 22.54 -9.16
N ASP A 76 10.84 23.70 -8.65
CA ASP A 76 11.69 23.83 -7.45
C ASP A 76 10.90 23.85 -6.13
N ARG A 77 9.61 23.46 -6.16
CA ARG A 77 8.77 23.47 -4.96
C ARG A 77 9.20 22.41 -3.96
N THR A 78 9.28 22.80 -2.69
CA THR A 78 9.45 21.86 -1.59
C THR A 78 8.14 21.10 -1.31
N ALA A 79 8.25 19.97 -0.60
CA ALA A 79 7.09 19.20 -0.16
C ALA A 79 6.10 20.07 0.64
N GLU A 80 6.61 20.92 1.52
CA GLU A 80 5.81 21.86 2.32
C GLU A 80 5.05 22.86 1.45
N GLN A 81 5.69 23.41 0.42
CA GLN A 81 5.05 24.33 -0.52
C GLN A 81 3.98 23.63 -1.36
N ALA A 82 4.23 22.39 -1.79
CA ALA A 82 3.24 21.59 -2.50
C ALA A 82 2.03 21.28 -1.61
N HIS A 83 2.27 20.95 -0.34
CA HIS A 83 1.23 20.69 0.64
C HIS A 83 0.41 21.94 0.98
N LEU A 84 1.04 23.10 1.15
CA LEU A 84 0.32 24.36 1.36
C LEU A 84 -0.56 24.74 0.15
N ALA A 85 -0.06 24.49 -1.06
CA ALA A 85 -0.84 24.68 -2.28
C ALA A 85 -2.04 23.72 -2.36
N LEU A 86 -1.87 22.44 -1.96
CA LEU A 86 -2.98 21.50 -1.80
C LEU A 86 -4.00 22.02 -0.77
N ARG A 87 -3.54 22.40 0.43
CA ARG A 87 -4.40 22.94 1.51
C ARG A 87 -5.27 24.11 1.03
N THR A 88 -4.75 24.93 0.12
CA THR A 88 -5.47 26.08 -0.45
C THR A 88 -6.53 25.65 -1.47
N ALA A 89 -6.23 24.62 -2.27
CA ALA A 89 -7.10 24.14 -3.34
C ALA A 89 -8.17 23.15 -2.86
N ASP A 90 -7.81 22.27 -1.94
CA ASP A 90 -8.63 21.20 -1.38
C ASP A 90 -8.24 20.93 0.09
N PRO A 91 -8.85 21.66 1.04
CA PRO A 91 -8.56 21.50 2.46
C PRO A 91 -8.93 20.13 3.02
N GLU A 92 -9.98 19.50 2.48
CA GLU A 92 -10.47 18.20 2.95
C GLU A 92 -9.48 17.09 2.59
N LEU A 93 -8.96 17.11 1.36
CA LEU A 93 -7.92 16.18 0.94
C LEU A 93 -6.60 16.42 1.71
N ALA A 94 -6.27 17.67 2.00
CA ALA A 94 -5.10 17.99 2.83
C ALA A 94 -5.25 17.42 4.25
N ASP A 95 -6.40 17.58 4.90
CA ASP A 95 -6.69 16.99 6.23
C ASP A 95 -6.57 15.45 6.19
N ALA A 96 -7.05 14.81 5.13
CA ALA A 96 -6.93 13.36 4.96
C ALA A 96 -5.47 12.89 4.81
N ILE A 97 -4.63 13.65 4.10
CA ILE A 97 -3.19 13.37 3.98
C ILE A 97 -2.47 13.57 5.31
N GLU A 98 -2.75 14.66 6.01
CA GLU A 98 -2.17 14.96 7.32
C GLU A 98 -2.50 13.87 8.34
N ALA A 99 -3.71 13.30 8.28
CA ALA A 99 -4.10 12.18 9.14
C ALA A 99 -3.32 10.88 8.86
N LEU A 100 -2.87 10.68 7.61
CA LEU A 100 -2.10 9.49 7.21
C LEU A 100 -0.60 9.63 7.48
N ALA A 101 -0.08 10.86 7.50
CA ALA A 101 1.35 11.12 7.59
C ALA A 101 2.04 10.52 8.84
N PRO A 102 1.51 10.62 10.08
CA PRO A 102 2.16 10.07 11.27
C PRO A 102 2.31 8.55 11.21
N MET A 103 1.30 7.85 10.70
CA MET A 103 1.33 6.40 10.54
C MET A 103 2.41 6.00 9.53
N LEU A 104 2.46 6.68 8.37
CA LEU A 104 3.45 6.39 7.33
C LEU A 104 4.88 6.69 7.79
N LEU A 105 5.07 7.80 8.53
CA LEU A 105 6.36 8.20 9.06
C LEU A 105 6.87 7.21 10.11
N GLY A 106 6.06 6.86 11.11
CA GLY A 106 6.46 5.93 12.16
C GLY A 106 6.82 4.55 11.60
N HIS A 107 6.15 4.11 10.54
CA HIS A 107 6.52 2.88 9.84
C HIS A 107 7.85 2.98 9.08
N ALA A 108 8.14 4.13 8.45
CA ALA A 108 9.40 4.36 7.77
C ALA A 108 10.57 4.36 8.76
N GLU A 109 10.41 5.03 9.90
CA GLU A 109 11.39 5.08 10.99
C GLU A 109 11.70 3.68 11.54
N VAL A 110 10.66 2.90 11.89
CA VAL A 110 10.83 1.52 12.37
C VAL A 110 11.58 0.64 11.35
N ARG A 111 11.32 0.83 10.05
CA ARG A 111 11.99 0.07 9.00
C ARG A 111 13.46 0.45 8.85
N GLU A 112 13.78 1.74 8.96
CA GLU A 112 15.15 2.24 8.96
C GLU A 112 15.94 1.70 10.16
N GLU A 113 15.36 1.77 11.36
CA GLU A 113 15.95 1.23 12.58
C GLU A 113 16.19 -0.28 12.50
N ALA A 114 15.21 -1.04 11.99
CA ALA A 114 15.35 -2.48 11.79
C ALA A 114 16.47 -2.81 10.79
N GLY A 115 16.59 -2.03 9.70
CA GLY A 115 17.67 -2.17 8.74
C GLY A 115 19.05 -1.94 9.38
N ALA A 116 19.20 -0.85 10.13
CA ALA A 116 20.44 -0.53 10.83
C ALA A 116 20.83 -1.62 11.85
N ALA A 117 19.86 -2.18 12.57
CA ALA A 117 20.09 -3.26 13.52
C ALA A 117 20.58 -4.56 12.83
N ILE A 118 20.00 -4.91 11.67
CA ILE A 118 20.43 -6.06 10.88
C ILE A 118 21.87 -5.86 10.38
N GLU A 119 22.18 -4.69 9.82
CA GLU A 119 23.53 -4.38 9.34
C GLU A 119 24.59 -4.47 10.46
N ALA A 120 24.24 -4.00 11.67
CA ALA A 120 25.10 -4.11 12.84
C ALA A 120 25.37 -5.58 13.23
N ILE A 121 24.32 -6.43 13.23
CA ILE A 121 24.45 -7.87 13.50
C ILE A 121 25.34 -8.53 12.45
N GLU A 122 25.13 -8.24 11.17
CA GLU A 122 25.96 -8.80 10.10
C GLU A 122 27.43 -8.36 10.21
N ALA A 123 27.68 -7.11 10.60
CA ALA A 123 29.04 -6.63 10.83
C ALA A 123 29.72 -7.38 11.99
N MET A 124 29.00 -7.64 13.08
CA MET A 124 29.50 -8.46 14.19
C MET A 124 29.83 -9.89 13.75
N LEU A 125 28.95 -10.51 12.94
CA LEU A 125 29.15 -11.87 12.45
C LEU A 125 30.30 -11.98 11.45
N ARG A 126 30.61 -10.94 10.68
CA ARG A 126 31.76 -10.89 9.76
C ARG A 126 33.10 -10.63 10.47
N ALA A 127 33.06 -10.07 11.68
CA ALA A 127 34.24 -9.69 12.45
C ALA A 127 34.72 -10.75 13.47
N GLY A 128 33.94 -11.82 13.67
CA GLY A 128 34.28 -12.97 14.51
C GLY A 128 34.70 -14.18 13.70
#